data_AF-A0AAD0X192-F1
#
_entry.id   AF-A0AAD0X192-F1
#
_cell.length_a   1.000
_cell.length_b   1.000
_cell.length_c   1.000
_cell.angle_alpha   90.00
_cell.angle_beta   90.00
_cell.angle_gamma   90.00
#
_symmetry.space_group_name_H-M   'P 1'
#
loop_
_entity.id
_entity.type
_entity.pdbx_description
1 polymer ?
#
loop_
_entity_poly.entity_id
_entity_poly.type
_entity_poly.pdbx_seq_one_letter_code
_entity_poly.pdbx_strand_id
1 'polypeptide(L)'
;METQRLSVARNTLLRVYSGVERRMLYLAAGNDLGCSLWLFWHKCDAFYLVDPEMGKGVNYDTLINELTQGTAPHMPGVRLAVDGYEEGFWENALPGRRYHVYDPRTPNIRKRLCFVCAGTTDWLRSTTSRYNVVLCKDYMGITEGPDSNFPYDEVWGRLNHHGIFGETIGADRSGEESDFAKYRYLGFRSFLKVIGDDDRPLGFGAGLVLFRKENDANTAAFSRGIRNLERVTRLAKGIFSPFLGECDFSPDAIKDKAGYAGLFDLMTNKGIGNWNALYEDGRFENWLVEFMAGQGVTIDLDLLFDMIGPLKIKAWGGW
;
A
#
# COMPACT_ATOMS: atom_id res chain seq x y z
N MET A 1 -0.18 -11.41 8.12
CA MET A 1 -0.89 -10.18 8.55
C MET A 1 -2.26 -10.57 9.09
N GLU A 2 -2.76 -9.90 10.13
CA GLU A 2 -4.06 -10.23 10.74
C GLU A 2 -5.23 -9.58 9.97
N THR A 3 -6.31 -10.34 9.76
CA THR A 3 -7.57 -9.83 9.20
C THR A 3 -8.56 -9.53 10.32
N GLN A 4 -9.10 -8.31 10.34
CA GLN A 4 -10.04 -7.82 11.34
C GLN A 4 -11.32 -7.27 10.68
N ARG A 5 -12.45 -7.48 11.34
CA ARG A 5 -13.72 -6.82 10.97
C ARG A 5 -13.65 -5.33 11.25
N LEU A 6 -14.40 -4.53 10.49
CA LEU A 6 -14.41 -3.07 10.55
C LEU A 6 -14.57 -2.52 11.98
N SER A 7 -15.52 -3.07 12.75
CA SER A 7 -15.76 -2.68 14.15
C SER A 7 -14.54 -2.91 15.07
N VAL A 8 -13.83 -4.01 14.88
CA VAL A 8 -12.62 -4.37 15.63
C VAL A 8 -11.44 -3.51 15.19
N ALA A 9 -11.23 -3.38 13.88
CA ALA A 9 -10.17 -2.56 13.30
C ALA A 9 -10.26 -1.10 13.78
N ARG A 10 -11.47 -0.54 13.88
CA ARG A 10 -11.70 0.81 14.43
C ARG A 10 -11.18 0.94 15.87
N ASN A 11 -11.46 -0.05 16.71
CA ASN A 11 -11.00 -0.04 18.11
C ASN A 11 -9.49 -0.23 18.22
N THR A 12 -8.90 -1.06 17.35
CA THR A 12 -7.45 -1.21 17.23
C THR A 12 -6.81 0.12 16.85
N LEU A 13 -7.33 0.76 15.80
CA LEU A 13 -6.86 2.04 15.29
C LEU A 13 -6.92 3.13 16.36
N LEU A 14 -8.00 3.24 17.12
CA LEU A 14 -8.13 4.20 18.22
C LEU A 14 -6.93 4.24 19.18
N ARG A 15 -6.30 3.08 19.41
CA ARG A 15 -5.18 2.94 20.36
C ARG A 15 -3.81 3.25 19.75
N VAL A 16 -3.73 3.38 18.42
CA VAL A 16 -2.48 3.60 17.70
C VAL A 16 -2.22 5.09 17.54
N TYR A 17 -1.04 5.54 17.95
CA TYR A 17 -0.55 6.87 17.60
C TYR A 17 -0.14 6.92 16.13
N SER A 18 -0.73 7.83 15.35
CA SER A 18 -0.49 7.99 13.92
C SER A 18 0.03 9.38 13.53
N GLY A 19 0.55 10.14 14.50
CA GLY A 19 0.99 11.53 14.33
C GLY A 19 0.01 12.55 14.90
N VAL A 20 0.41 13.83 14.91
CA VAL A 20 -0.39 14.95 15.45
C VAL A 20 -1.43 15.52 14.48
N GLU A 21 -1.24 15.34 13.17
CA GLU A 21 -2.12 15.94 12.16
C GLU A 21 -3.40 15.12 11.97
N ARG A 22 -4.56 15.59 12.41
CA ARG A 22 -5.81 14.81 12.31
C ARG A 22 -6.44 14.91 10.92
N ARG A 23 -5.73 14.49 9.88
CA ARG A 23 -6.12 14.61 8.46
C ARG A 23 -6.01 13.28 7.73
N MET A 24 -7.04 12.97 6.96
CA MET A 24 -7.07 11.85 6.02
C MET A 24 -7.14 12.35 4.59
N LEU A 25 -6.33 11.77 3.72
CA LEU A 25 -6.44 11.91 2.28
C LEU A 25 -6.95 10.59 1.67
N TYR A 26 -8.01 10.65 0.90
CA TYR A 26 -8.52 9.53 0.12
C TYR A 26 -8.41 9.89 -1.35
N LEU A 27 -7.63 9.11 -2.09
CA LEU A 27 -7.36 9.34 -3.50
C LEU A 27 -8.08 8.28 -4.32
N ALA A 28 -9.40 8.42 -4.46
CA ALA A 28 -10.24 7.41 -5.08
C ALA A 28 -11.71 7.82 -5.26
N ALA A 29 -12.44 6.91 -5.89
CA ALA A 29 -13.86 7.01 -6.21
C ALA A 29 -14.67 5.79 -5.74
N GLY A 30 -15.91 5.99 -5.31
CA GLY A 30 -16.89 4.92 -5.07
C GLY A 30 -17.52 4.91 -3.66
N ASN A 31 -18.58 4.12 -3.48
CA ASN A 31 -19.38 4.10 -2.23
C ASN A 31 -18.66 3.45 -1.03
N ASP A 32 -17.56 2.72 -1.27
CA ASP A 32 -16.62 2.19 -0.25
C ASP A 32 -15.93 3.30 0.58
N LEU A 33 -16.10 4.55 0.15
CA LEU A 33 -15.78 5.78 0.88
C LEU A 33 -16.36 5.87 2.29
N GLY A 34 -17.62 5.44 2.49
CA GLY A 34 -18.29 5.47 3.79
C GLY A 34 -17.52 4.66 4.85
N CYS A 35 -17.02 3.49 4.47
CA CYS A 35 -16.22 2.63 5.34
C CYS A 35 -14.96 3.34 5.84
N SER A 36 -14.30 4.06 4.94
CA SER A 36 -13.04 4.75 5.20
C SER A 36 -13.22 5.92 6.16
N LEU A 37 -14.24 6.75 5.92
CA LEU A 37 -14.59 7.85 6.84
C LEU A 37 -14.94 7.31 8.24
N TRP A 38 -15.70 6.22 8.34
CA TRP A 38 -16.05 5.62 9.64
C TRP A 38 -14.84 5.06 10.37
N LEU A 39 -14.00 4.31 9.65
CA LEU A 39 -12.83 3.62 10.19
C LEU A 39 -11.87 4.62 10.85
N PHE A 40 -11.71 5.78 10.23
CA PHE A 40 -10.82 6.84 10.70
C PHE A 40 -11.54 7.98 11.42
N TRP A 41 -12.84 7.83 11.71
CA TRP A 41 -13.67 8.87 12.32
C TRP A 41 -13.00 9.49 13.55
N HIS A 42 -12.56 8.67 14.50
CA HIS A 42 -11.96 9.19 15.72
C HIS A 42 -10.50 9.64 15.57
N LYS A 43 -9.82 9.25 14.48
CA LYS A 43 -8.44 9.64 14.21
C LYS A 43 -8.33 11.00 13.54
N CYS A 44 -9.21 11.26 12.58
CA CYS A 44 -9.11 12.44 11.72
C CYS A 44 -10.24 13.42 12.02
N ASP A 45 -9.94 14.71 11.94
CA ASP A 45 -10.88 15.83 12.04
C ASP A 45 -11.14 16.48 10.68
N ALA A 46 -10.30 16.19 9.68
CA ALA A 46 -10.50 16.59 8.30
C ALA A 46 -10.30 15.39 7.34
N PHE A 47 -11.20 15.27 6.38
CA PHE A 47 -11.19 14.26 5.34
C PHE A 47 -11.18 14.94 3.97
N TYR A 48 -10.17 14.63 3.18
CA TYR A 48 -9.99 15.14 1.83
C TYR A 48 -10.23 13.97 0.87
N LEU A 49 -11.41 13.95 0.25
CA LEU A 49 -11.77 12.98 -0.77
C LEU A 49 -11.49 13.60 -2.12
N VAL A 50 -10.50 13.06 -2.83
CA VAL A 50 -10.05 13.63 -4.09
C VAL A 50 -10.22 12.63 -5.21
N ASP A 51 -10.92 13.07 -6.25
CA ASP A 51 -10.99 12.40 -7.54
C ASP A 51 -9.83 12.91 -8.43
N PRO A 52 -8.79 12.08 -8.63
CA PRO A 52 -7.66 12.44 -9.46
C PRO A 52 -7.97 12.39 -10.96
N GLU A 53 -9.09 11.78 -11.40
CA GLU A 53 -9.41 11.56 -12.82
C GLU A 53 -10.82 12.07 -13.17
N MET A 54 -11.02 13.37 -12.93
CA MET A 54 -12.22 14.13 -13.30
C MET A 54 -12.75 13.71 -14.67
N GLY A 55 -13.98 13.18 -14.70
CA GLY A 55 -14.69 12.84 -15.94
C GLY A 55 -14.79 11.35 -16.27
N LYS A 56 -14.12 10.44 -15.53
CA LYS A 56 -14.31 8.99 -15.70
C LYS A 56 -15.55 8.41 -14.98
N GLY A 57 -16.60 9.22 -14.80
CA GLY A 57 -17.92 8.74 -14.38
C GLY A 57 -18.18 8.66 -12.86
N VAL A 58 -17.39 9.35 -12.05
CA VAL A 58 -17.54 9.34 -10.59
C VAL A 58 -18.34 10.55 -10.15
N ASN A 59 -19.49 10.31 -9.53
CA ASN A 59 -20.31 11.36 -8.95
C ASN A 59 -20.40 11.18 -7.42
N TYR A 60 -19.85 12.14 -6.67
CA TYR A 60 -19.97 12.17 -5.20
C TYR A 60 -21.38 12.54 -4.71
N ASP A 61 -22.29 12.96 -5.59
CA ASP A 61 -23.67 13.34 -5.24
C ASP A 61 -24.41 12.22 -4.51
N THR A 62 -24.20 10.94 -4.89
CA THR A 62 -24.80 9.80 -4.19
C THR A 62 -24.35 9.74 -2.73
N LEU A 63 -23.04 9.83 -2.47
CA LEU A 63 -22.51 9.83 -1.10
C LEU A 63 -22.95 11.07 -0.32
N ILE A 64 -22.97 12.24 -0.96
CA ILE A 64 -23.48 13.48 -0.35
C ILE A 64 -24.95 13.30 0.05
N ASN A 65 -25.77 12.72 -0.82
CA ASN A 65 -27.18 12.45 -0.55
C ASN A 65 -27.37 11.43 0.58
N GLU A 66 -26.63 10.32 0.55
CA GLU A 66 -26.65 9.29 1.58
C GLU A 66 -26.16 9.82 2.94
N LEU A 67 -25.13 10.65 2.98
CA LEU A 67 -24.69 11.33 4.21
C LEU A 67 -25.70 12.37 4.67
N THR A 68 -26.36 13.09 3.76
CA THR A 68 -27.42 14.05 4.12
C THR A 68 -28.61 13.33 4.75
N GLN A 69 -29.01 12.19 4.20
CA GLN A 69 -30.08 11.34 4.74
C GLN A 69 -29.61 10.50 5.94
N GLY A 70 -28.29 10.38 6.12
CA GLY A 70 -27.56 9.51 7.05
C GLY A 70 -27.88 8.03 6.93
N THR A 71 -28.00 7.61 5.68
CA THR A 71 -28.18 6.24 5.19
C THR A 71 -26.88 5.69 4.58
N ALA A 72 -25.79 6.46 4.59
CA ALA A 72 -24.48 6.03 4.08
C ALA A 72 -24.07 4.66 4.65
N PRO A 73 -23.79 3.67 3.80
CA PRO A 73 -23.34 2.35 4.22
C PRO A 73 -22.14 2.44 5.16
N HIS A 74 -22.13 1.59 6.19
CA HIS A 74 -21.09 1.54 7.23
C HIS A 74 -20.95 2.80 8.10
N MET A 75 -21.74 3.86 7.85
CA MET A 75 -21.89 5.06 8.68
C MET A 75 -23.36 5.41 8.99
N PRO A 76 -24.23 4.43 9.31
CA PRO A 76 -25.62 4.74 9.56
C PRO A 76 -25.73 5.73 10.73
N GLY A 77 -26.44 6.83 10.52
CA GLY A 77 -26.54 7.89 11.51
C GLY A 77 -25.72 9.13 11.19
N VAL A 78 -24.57 9.05 10.52
CA VAL A 78 -23.76 10.26 10.25
C VAL A 78 -24.50 11.17 9.27
N ARG A 79 -24.56 12.46 9.61
CA ARG A 79 -25.27 13.49 8.85
C ARG A 79 -24.31 14.53 8.31
N LEU A 80 -24.61 14.99 7.10
CA LEU A 80 -23.99 16.17 6.53
C LEU A 80 -24.69 17.42 7.09
N ALA A 81 -23.92 18.28 7.75
CA ALA A 81 -24.33 19.64 8.10
C ALA A 81 -23.85 20.59 7.01
N VAL A 82 -24.80 21.25 6.36
CA VAL A 82 -24.51 22.41 5.51
C VAL A 82 -24.25 23.60 6.43
N ASP A 83 -23.03 23.73 6.97
CA ASP A 83 -22.48 25.07 7.16
C ASP A 83 -22.16 25.56 5.74
N GLY A 84 -22.58 26.77 5.38
CA GLY A 84 -22.74 27.24 4.01
C GLY A 84 -21.66 26.78 3.02
N TYR A 85 -22.09 26.54 1.79
CA TYR A 85 -21.22 26.22 0.65
C TYR A 85 -20.00 27.16 0.61
N GLU A 86 -18.85 26.69 1.10
CA GLU A 86 -17.59 27.40 0.98
C GLU A 86 -16.94 27.03 -0.35
N GLU A 87 -17.27 27.79 -1.38
CA GLU A 87 -16.46 27.88 -2.59
C GLU A 87 -15.21 28.72 -2.25
N GLY A 88 -14.02 28.10 -2.24
CA GLY A 88 -12.76 28.85 -2.33
C GLY A 88 -11.76 28.74 -1.16
N PHE A 89 -10.49 28.59 -1.54
CA PHE A 89 -9.21 28.72 -0.84
C PHE A 89 -9.18 28.79 0.71
N TRP A 90 -8.70 27.70 1.34
CA TRP A 90 -7.74 27.84 2.44
C TRP A 90 -6.37 28.01 1.81
N GLU A 91 -5.46 28.80 2.40
CA GLU A 91 -4.07 28.97 1.92
C GLU A 91 -3.47 27.61 1.51
N ASN A 92 -3.16 27.44 0.22
CA ASN A 92 -2.62 26.22 -0.39
C ASN A 92 -3.59 25.02 -0.54
N ALA A 93 -4.91 25.21 -0.47
CA ALA A 93 -5.90 24.16 -0.71
C ALA A 93 -6.51 24.24 -2.12
N LEU A 94 -6.97 23.10 -2.62
CA LEU A 94 -7.50 22.94 -3.98
C LEU A 94 -8.97 23.31 -4.11
N PRO A 95 -9.45 23.65 -5.32
CA PRO A 95 -10.87 23.85 -5.57
C PRO A 95 -11.64 22.56 -5.24
N GLY A 96 -12.62 22.67 -4.35
CA GLY A 96 -13.43 21.54 -3.92
C GLY A 96 -14.67 21.99 -3.15
N ARG A 97 -15.70 21.14 -3.11
CA ARG A 97 -16.91 21.35 -2.32
C ARG A 97 -16.67 20.93 -0.87
N ARG A 98 -17.05 21.77 0.07
CA ARG A 98 -16.79 21.55 1.50
C ARG A 98 -18.08 21.38 2.28
N TYR A 99 -18.01 20.49 3.26
CA TYR A 99 -19.12 20.17 4.14
C TYR A 99 -18.61 19.92 5.55
N HIS A 100 -19.51 20.12 6.52
CA HIS A 100 -19.33 19.56 7.85
C HIS A 100 -20.10 18.25 7.94
N VAL A 101 -19.54 17.28 8.63
CA VAL A 101 -20.22 16.02 8.94
C VAL A 101 -20.22 15.80 10.45
N TYR A 102 -21.30 15.23 10.96
CA TYR A 102 -21.48 14.99 12.39
C TYR A 102 -22.32 13.72 12.61
N ASP A 103 -22.12 13.05 13.75
CA ASP A 103 -23.03 12.02 14.21
C ASP A 103 -24.09 12.68 15.13
N PRO A 104 -25.40 12.56 14.87
CA PRO A 104 -26.46 13.11 15.71
C PRO A 104 -26.43 12.65 17.16
N ARG A 105 -25.80 11.50 17.46
CA ARG A 105 -25.58 11.03 18.84
C ARG A 105 -24.50 11.82 19.56
N THR A 106 -23.62 12.47 18.81
CA THR A 106 -22.52 13.32 19.31
C THR A 106 -22.43 14.61 18.47
N PRO A 107 -23.47 15.45 18.46
CA PRO A 107 -23.60 16.57 17.52
C PRO A 107 -22.55 17.68 17.74
N ASN A 108 -21.93 17.69 18.91
CA ASN A 108 -20.85 18.61 19.27
C ASN A 108 -19.52 18.24 18.59
N ILE A 109 -19.40 17.04 18.03
CA ILE A 109 -18.20 16.58 17.32
C ILE A 109 -18.47 16.74 15.81
N ARG A 110 -18.16 17.93 15.29
CA ARG A 110 -18.20 18.22 13.84
C ARG A 110 -16.83 17.97 13.21
N LYS A 111 -16.82 17.32 12.05
CA LYS A 111 -15.60 17.07 11.25
C LYS A 111 -15.74 17.69 9.87
N ARG A 112 -14.61 17.98 9.24
CA ARG A 112 -14.54 18.61 7.92
C ARG A 112 -14.46 17.55 6.83
N LEU A 113 -15.30 17.66 5.81
CA LEU A 113 -15.29 16.81 4.63
C LEU A 113 -15.13 17.69 3.38
N CYS A 114 -14.10 17.43 2.60
CA CYS A 114 -13.81 18.16 1.36
C CYS A 114 -13.83 17.18 0.19
N PHE A 115 -14.60 17.51 -0.85
CA PHE A 115 -14.61 16.82 -2.14
C PHE A 115 -13.86 17.64 -3.16
N VAL A 116 -12.80 17.09 -3.71
CA VAL A 116 -11.95 17.76 -4.70
C VAL A 116 -12.05 16.99 -6.01
N CYS A 117 -12.39 17.65 -7.10
CA CYS A 117 -12.31 17.09 -8.45
C CYS A 117 -11.14 17.77 -9.16
N ALA A 118 -10.01 17.07 -9.29
CA ALA A 118 -8.78 17.70 -9.76
C ALA A 118 -8.38 17.32 -11.19
N GLY A 119 -8.77 16.14 -11.68
CA GLY A 119 -8.49 15.71 -13.07
C GLY A 119 -7.01 15.47 -13.40
N THR A 120 -6.11 15.72 -12.46
CA THR A 120 -4.67 15.48 -12.49
C THR A 120 -4.21 15.18 -11.06
N THR A 121 -2.94 14.80 -10.87
CA THR A 121 -2.26 14.66 -9.56
C THR A 121 -1.33 15.84 -9.26
N ASP A 122 -1.14 16.79 -10.17
CA ASP A 122 -0.24 17.97 -10.00
C ASP A 122 -0.56 18.79 -8.75
N TRP A 123 -1.82 18.78 -8.38
CA TRP A 123 -2.34 19.44 -7.21
C TRP A 123 -1.74 18.91 -5.91
N LEU A 124 -1.30 17.64 -5.87
CA LEU A 124 -0.55 17.12 -4.73
C LEU A 124 0.66 18.02 -4.58
N ARG A 125 1.46 18.18 -5.63
CA ARG A 125 2.69 19.01 -5.62
C ARG A 125 2.46 20.46 -5.22
N SER A 126 1.29 21.04 -5.50
CA SER A 126 0.97 22.44 -5.14
C SER A 126 0.50 22.63 -3.69
N THR A 127 0.21 21.56 -2.95
CA THR A 127 -0.17 21.66 -1.53
C THR A 127 0.99 21.26 -0.62
N THR A 128 1.17 21.92 0.52
CA THR A 128 2.22 21.59 1.51
C THR A 128 1.70 20.75 2.68
N SER A 129 0.45 20.31 2.62
CA SER A 129 -0.20 19.58 3.71
C SER A 129 0.35 18.17 3.90
N ARG A 130 0.54 17.79 5.17
CA ARG A 130 0.81 16.42 5.59
C ARG A 130 -0.48 15.73 6.07
N TYR A 131 -0.47 14.39 6.03
CA TYR A 131 -1.60 13.55 6.39
C TYR A 131 -1.19 12.47 7.40
N ASN A 132 -2.12 12.09 8.27
CA ASN A 132 -1.95 10.93 9.14
C ASN A 132 -2.48 9.65 8.51
N VAL A 133 -3.41 9.78 7.58
CA VAL A 133 -3.99 8.66 6.87
C VAL A 133 -3.98 9.00 5.39
N VAL A 134 -3.45 8.11 4.57
CA VAL A 134 -3.66 8.18 3.12
C VAL A 134 -4.22 6.85 2.66
N LEU A 135 -5.36 6.89 1.99
CA LEU A 135 -5.99 5.74 1.39
C LEU A 135 -5.97 5.90 -0.12
N CYS A 136 -5.50 4.87 -0.80
CA CYS A 136 -5.53 4.77 -2.25
C CYS A 136 -6.42 3.59 -2.64
N LYS A 137 -7.29 3.78 -3.63
CA LYS A 137 -7.98 2.65 -4.25
C LYS A 137 -7.15 2.26 -5.46
N ASP A 138 -6.78 0.99 -5.55
CA ASP A 138 -6.09 0.49 -6.74
C ASP A 138 -7.05 0.61 -7.93
N TYR A 139 -6.83 1.64 -8.75
CA TYR A 139 -7.58 1.88 -9.98
C TYR A 139 -7.26 0.83 -11.06
N MET A 140 -6.24 -0.02 -10.88
CA MET A 140 -5.95 -1.12 -11.81
C MET A 140 -7.08 -2.15 -11.90
N GLY A 141 -8.01 -2.19 -10.94
CA GLY A 141 -9.23 -3.00 -11.06
C GLY A 141 -10.27 -2.45 -12.05
N ILE A 142 -10.09 -1.24 -12.58
CA ILE A 142 -11.06 -0.58 -13.50
C ILE A 142 -10.54 -0.54 -14.94
N THR A 143 -9.23 -0.56 -15.17
CA THR A 143 -8.66 -0.63 -16.53
C THR A 143 -7.42 -1.53 -16.54
N GLU A 144 -7.49 -2.59 -17.35
CA GLU A 144 -6.37 -3.47 -17.71
C GLU A 144 -5.21 -2.63 -18.27
N GLY A 145 -4.13 -2.48 -17.50
CA GLY A 145 -2.94 -1.74 -17.92
C GLY A 145 -1.81 -1.89 -16.90
N PRO A 146 -0.53 -1.87 -17.32
CA PRO A 146 0.61 -2.14 -16.46
C PRO A 146 0.73 -1.06 -15.37
N ASP A 147 0.98 -1.50 -14.12
CA ASP A 147 1.40 -0.73 -12.95
C ASP A 147 1.36 0.79 -13.19
N SER A 148 0.16 1.37 -13.20
CA SER A 148 0.08 2.82 -13.07
C SER A 148 0.54 3.07 -11.64
N ASN A 149 1.80 3.49 -11.50
CA ASN A 149 2.31 4.14 -10.30
C ASN A 149 1.42 5.38 -10.07
N PHE A 150 0.24 5.13 -9.49
CA PHE A 150 -0.54 6.10 -8.76
C PHE A 150 0.45 6.87 -7.88
N PRO A 151 0.29 8.18 -7.61
CA PRO A 151 1.34 9.08 -7.10
C PRO A 151 1.86 8.71 -5.69
N TYR A 152 2.45 7.53 -5.56
CA TYR A 152 2.93 6.89 -4.36
C TYR A 152 4.11 7.70 -3.85
N ASP A 153 4.95 8.22 -4.73
CA ASP A 153 6.04 9.15 -4.42
C ASP A 153 5.52 10.46 -3.82
N GLU A 154 4.48 11.06 -4.40
CA GLU A 154 3.93 12.31 -3.86
C GLU A 154 3.18 12.07 -2.55
N VAL A 155 2.43 10.98 -2.43
CA VAL A 155 1.66 10.61 -1.23
C VAL A 155 2.57 10.23 -0.08
N TRP A 156 3.61 9.44 -0.35
CA TRP A 156 4.49 8.92 0.67
C TRP A 156 5.25 10.04 1.39
N GLY A 157 5.75 11.03 0.64
CA GLY A 157 6.40 12.20 1.21
C GLY A 157 5.49 13.05 2.10
N ARG A 158 4.18 12.90 1.98
CA ARG A 158 3.17 13.68 2.73
C ARG A 158 2.60 12.92 3.92
N LEU A 159 2.75 11.61 3.96
CA LEU A 159 2.34 10.81 5.11
C LEU A 159 3.32 11.03 6.26
N ASN A 160 2.80 11.42 7.42
CA ASN A 160 3.60 11.62 8.63
C ASN A 160 4.28 10.32 9.09
N HIS A 161 5.33 10.46 9.90
CA HIS A 161 5.85 9.33 10.67
C HIS A 161 4.73 8.70 11.50
N HIS A 162 4.67 7.37 11.50
CA HIS A 162 3.58 6.57 12.03
C HIS A 162 2.21 6.75 11.35
N GLY A 163 2.14 7.53 10.28
CA GLY A 163 0.94 7.63 9.47
C GLY A 163 0.54 6.28 8.87
N ILE A 164 -0.75 6.16 8.59
CA ILE A 164 -1.37 4.96 8.06
C ILE A 164 -1.53 5.12 6.55
N PHE A 165 -0.95 4.20 5.80
CA PHE A 165 -1.25 4.04 4.40
C PHE A 165 -2.26 2.90 4.25
N GLY A 166 -3.26 3.05 3.40
CA GLY A 166 -4.21 1.99 3.12
C GLY A 166 -4.46 1.82 1.64
N GLU A 167 -4.63 0.58 1.20
CA GLU A 167 -4.88 0.23 -0.19
C GLU A 167 -5.90 -0.90 -0.30
N THR A 168 -6.82 -0.80 -1.26
CA THR A 168 -7.67 -1.94 -1.67
C THR A 168 -6.98 -2.63 -2.83
N ILE A 169 -6.58 -3.89 -2.66
CA ILE A 169 -5.74 -4.59 -3.65
C ILE A 169 -6.63 -5.33 -4.65
N GLY A 170 -6.36 -5.16 -5.94
CA GLY A 170 -7.03 -5.91 -7.01
C GLY A 170 -6.82 -7.43 -6.88
N ALA A 171 -7.79 -8.22 -7.35
CA ALA A 171 -7.75 -9.68 -7.23
C ALA A 171 -6.61 -10.33 -8.04
N ASP A 172 -6.16 -9.68 -9.13
CA ASP A 172 -5.18 -10.21 -10.08
C ASP A 172 -3.72 -9.94 -9.66
N ARG A 173 -3.50 -9.18 -8.58
CA ARG A 173 -2.15 -8.89 -8.09
C ARG A 173 -1.59 -10.11 -7.33
N SER A 174 -0.36 -10.49 -7.69
CA SER A 174 0.22 -11.81 -7.43
C SER A 174 0.57 -12.03 -5.96
N GLY A 175 -0.41 -12.35 -5.13
CA GLY A 175 -0.19 -12.75 -3.73
C GLY A 175 0.28 -11.61 -2.82
N GLU A 176 -0.41 -11.47 -1.69
CA GLU A 176 -0.19 -10.44 -0.68
C GLU A 176 1.30 -10.24 -0.30
N GLU A 177 2.09 -11.31 -0.20
CA GLU A 177 3.49 -11.24 0.24
C GLU A 177 4.39 -10.45 -0.74
N SER A 178 4.27 -10.69 -2.04
CA SER A 178 5.11 -10.05 -3.06
C SER A 178 4.70 -8.60 -3.33
N ASP A 179 3.39 -8.33 -3.31
CA ASP A 179 2.86 -6.97 -3.46
C ASP A 179 3.17 -6.08 -2.26
N PHE A 180 3.33 -6.64 -1.07
CA PHE A 180 3.68 -5.89 0.14
C PHE A 180 5.18 -5.70 0.31
N ALA A 181 6.01 -6.48 -0.37
CA ALA A 181 7.46 -6.33 -0.38
C ALA A 181 7.86 -4.90 -0.77
N LYS A 182 7.25 -4.36 -1.84
CA LYS A 182 7.54 -2.98 -2.28
C LYS A 182 7.23 -1.96 -1.19
N TYR A 183 6.14 -2.13 -0.44
CA TYR A 183 5.80 -1.22 0.66
C TYR A 183 6.77 -1.35 1.83
N ARG A 184 7.19 -2.57 2.17
CA ARG A 184 8.25 -2.84 3.15
C ARG A 184 9.57 -2.16 2.78
N TYR A 185 9.98 -2.26 1.52
CA TYR A 185 11.14 -1.55 0.99
C TYR A 185 11.01 -0.03 1.13
N LEU A 186 9.81 0.49 0.91
CA LEU A 186 9.47 1.90 1.03
C LEU A 186 9.19 2.31 2.49
N GLY A 187 9.63 1.55 3.48
CA GLY A 187 9.56 1.92 4.90
C GLY A 187 8.17 1.84 5.50
N PHE A 188 7.31 0.97 4.96
CA PHE A 188 6.05 0.60 5.57
C PHE A 188 6.11 -0.75 6.23
N ARG A 189 5.49 -0.89 7.39
CA ARG A 189 5.20 -2.20 7.96
C ARG A 189 3.74 -2.56 7.76
N SER A 190 3.49 -3.78 7.33
CA SER A 190 2.14 -4.36 7.28
C SER A 190 1.51 -4.27 8.66
N PHE A 191 0.29 -3.73 8.73
CA PHE A 191 -0.37 -3.49 10.00
C PHE A 191 -1.57 -4.43 10.19
N LEU A 192 -2.63 -4.28 9.40
CA LEU A 192 -3.81 -5.16 9.46
C LEU A 192 -4.63 -5.07 8.18
N LYS A 193 -5.42 -6.11 7.91
CA LYS A 193 -6.40 -6.16 6.83
C LYS A 193 -7.80 -5.96 7.40
N VAL A 194 -8.63 -5.18 6.72
CA VAL A 194 -9.99 -4.79 7.16
C VAL A 194 -11.03 -5.34 6.20
N ILE A 195 -12.01 -6.05 6.76
CA ILE A 195 -13.21 -6.52 6.08
C ILE A 195 -14.47 -5.93 6.74
N GLY A 196 -15.60 -5.97 6.06
CA GLY A 196 -16.90 -5.59 6.61
C GLY A 196 -17.28 -6.45 7.82
N ASP A 197 -18.15 -5.92 8.68
CA ASP A 197 -18.67 -6.70 9.81
C ASP A 197 -19.57 -7.87 9.35
N ASP A 198 -19.99 -7.86 8.09
CA ASP A 198 -20.71 -8.93 7.38
C ASP A 198 -19.79 -9.92 6.66
N ASP A 199 -18.49 -9.89 6.98
CA ASP A 199 -17.43 -10.72 6.40
C ASP A 199 -17.20 -10.51 4.90
N ARG A 200 -17.71 -9.42 4.32
CA ARG A 200 -17.45 -9.05 2.93
C ARG A 200 -16.20 -8.17 2.80
N PRO A 201 -15.42 -8.28 1.71
CA PRO A 201 -14.31 -7.37 1.46
C PRO A 201 -14.75 -5.91 1.43
N LEU A 202 -13.93 -5.01 2.00
CA LEU A 202 -14.11 -3.57 1.82
C LEU A 202 -13.35 -3.12 0.57
N GLY A 203 -14.06 -2.54 -0.40
CA GLY A 203 -13.47 -2.15 -1.69
C GLY A 203 -13.37 -3.33 -2.67
N PHE A 204 -12.26 -3.41 -3.41
CA PHE A 204 -12.05 -4.46 -4.41
C PHE A 204 -11.25 -5.66 -3.88
N GLY A 205 -11.36 -6.76 -4.62
CA GLY A 205 -10.51 -7.94 -4.48
C GLY A 205 -10.48 -8.50 -3.07
N ALA A 206 -9.30 -8.56 -2.48
CA ALA A 206 -9.06 -9.20 -1.19
C ALA A 206 -9.50 -8.34 0.02
N GLY A 207 -9.83 -7.06 -0.17
CA GLY A 207 -10.23 -6.12 0.89
C GLY A 207 -9.24 -4.97 1.12
N LEU A 208 -9.52 -4.15 2.15
CA LEU A 208 -8.69 -2.98 2.50
C LEU A 208 -7.51 -3.42 3.38
N VAL A 209 -6.29 -3.16 2.94
CA VAL A 209 -5.08 -3.45 3.71
C VAL A 209 -4.47 -2.16 4.23
N LEU A 210 -4.08 -2.15 5.50
CA LEU A 210 -3.44 -1.03 6.16
C LEU A 210 -1.97 -1.33 6.45
N PHE A 211 -1.15 -0.32 6.24
CA PHE A 211 0.27 -0.28 6.52
C PHE A 211 0.58 0.93 7.40
N ARG A 212 1.65 0.83 8.18
CA ARG A 212 2.14 1.92 9.01
C ARG A 212 3.50 2.39 8.51
N LYS A 213 3.65 3.69 8.32
CA LYS A 213 4.94 4.29 7.97
C LYS A 213 5.87 4.24 9.18
N GLU A 214 7.02 3.61 9.02
CA GLU A 214 7.99 3.46 10.12
C GLU A 214 9.03 4.58 10.14
N ASN A 215 9.22 5.31 9.05
CA ASN A 215 10.29 6.30 8.90
C ASN A 215 9.74 7.69 8.57
N ASP A 216 10.44 8.75 8.97
CA ASP A 216 10.11 10.17 8.68
C ASP A 216 10.38 10.60 7.23
N ALA A 217 10.50 9.62 6.35
CA ALA A 217 11.21 9.79 5.10
C ALA A 217 10.36 10.60 4.08
N ASN A 218 11.04 11.49 3.34
CA ASN A 218 10.45 12.48 2.44
C ASN A 218 10.50 12.02 0.97
N THR A 219 9.86 12.71 0.03
CA THR A 219 9.84 12.30 -1.40
C THR A 219 11.23 11.94 -1.96
N ALA A 220 12.31 12.63 -1.56
CA ALA A 220 13.66 12.27 -1.98
C ALA A 220 14.15 10.90 -1.46
N ALA A 221 13.79 10.54 -0.22
CA ALA A 221 14.05 9.22 0.34
C ALA A 221 13.21 8.13 -0.34
N PHE A 222 11.97 8.44 -0.74
CA PHE A 222 11.15 7.55 -1.57
C PHE A 222 11.82 7.28 -2.92
N SER A 223 12.24 8.33 -3.64
CA SER A 223 12.86 8.18 -4.95
C SER A 223 14.18 7.40 -4.88
N ARG A 224 14.96 7.55 -3.79
CA ARG A 224 16.12 6.69 -3.53
C ARG A 224 15.69 5.25 -3.30
N GLY A 225 14.63 5.05 -2.51
CA GLY A 225 14.03 3.74 -2.27
C GLY A 225 13.64 3.03 -3.57
N ILE A 226 12.86 3.69 -4.44
CA ILE A 226 12.46 3.12 -5.74
C ILE A 226 13.67 2.75 -6.61
N ARG A 227 14.65 3.64 -6.76
CA ARG A 227 15.85 3.32 -7.57
C ARG A 227 16.62 2.12 -7.02
N ASN A 228 16.72 2.03 -5.70
CA ASN A 228 17.35 0.88 -5.07
C ASN A 228 16.50 -0.39 -5.23
N LEU A 229 15.17 -0.30 -5.13
CA LEU A 229 14.25 -1.40 -5.36
C LEU A 229 14.36 -1.93 -6.79
N GLU A 230 14.41 -1.05 -7.80
CA GLU A 230 14.60 -1.44 -9.20
C GLU A 230 15.95 -2.16 -9.40
N ARG A 231 17.02 -1.62 -8.80
CA ARG A 231 18.35 -2.23 -8.83
C ARG A 231 18.34 -3.60 -8.16
N VAL A 232 17.76 -3.73 -6.96
CA VAL A 232 17.63 -4.99 -6.24
C VAL A 232 16.80 -5.97 -7.06
N THR A 233 15.64 -5.57 -7.58
CA THR A 233 14.76 -6.45 -8.38
C THR A 233 15.50 -7.01 -9.59
N ARG A 234 16.28 -6.16 -10.26
CA ARG A 234 17.09 -6.57 -11.41
C ARG A 234 18.17 -7.56 -11.00
N LEU A 235 18.86 -7.31 -9.90
CA LEU A 235 19.90 -8.21 -9.37
C LEU A 235 19.30 -9.53 -8.92
N ALA A 236 18.19 -9.50 -8.19
CA ALA A 236 17.46 -10.69 -7.74
C ALA A 236 17.02 -11.55 -8.92
N LYS A 237 16.44 -10.96 -9.98
CA LYS A 237 16.13 -11.68 -11.22
C LYS A 237 17.38 -12.20 -11.93
N GLY A 238 18.48 -11.44 -11.92
CA GLY A 238 19.76 -11.84 -12.50
C GLY A 238 20.40 -13.03 -11.78
N ILE A 239 20.27 -13.12 -10.44
CA ILE A 239 20.76 -14.26 -9.65
C ILE A 239 20.17 -15.56 -10.20
N PHE A 240 18.87 -15.54 -10.52
CA PHE A 240 18.14 -16.72 -10.94
C PHE A 240 18.02 -16.88 -12.47
N SER A 241 18.51 -15.92 -13.26
CA SER A 241 18.42 -15.98 -14.71
C SER A 241 19.09 -17.21 -15.35
N PRO A 242 20.21 -17.74 -14.81
CA PRO A 242 20.77 -19.00 -15.32
C PRO A 242 19.78 -20.16 -15.35
N PHE A 243 18.94 -20.27 -14.31
CA PHE A 243 17.97 -21.36 -14.21
C PHE A 243 16.72 -21.10 -15.05
N LEU A 244 16.28 -19.84 -15.09
CA LEU A 244 15.05 -19.44 -15.77
C LEU A 244 15.20 -19.40 -17.30
N GLY A 245 16.39 -19.06 -17.81
CA GLY A 245 16.61 -18.88 -19.25
C GLY A 245 16.51 -20.18 -20.04
N GLU A 246 17.10 -21.25 -19.50
CA GLU A 246 17.16 -22.57 -20.16
C GLU A 246 16.18 -23.57 -19.54
N CYS A 247 15.40 -23.15 -18.53
CA CYS A 247 14.57 -24.03 -17.70
C CYS A 247 15.37 -25.19 -17.07
N ASP A 248 16.67 -24.98 -16.81
CA ASP A 248 17.54 -25.92 -16.13
C ASP A 248 17.65 -25.52 -14.65
N PHE A 249 17.02 -26.30 -13.78
CA PHE A 249 17.00 -26.04 -12.33
C PHE A 249 18.09 -26.81 -11.57
N SER A 250 19.03 -27.43 -12.28
CA SER A 250 20.11 -28.22 -11.72
C SER A 250 21.35 -27.39 -11.38
N PRO A 251 22.31 -27.93 -10.60
CA PRO A 251 23.58 -27.25 -10.33
C PRO A 251 24.39 -26.96 -11.61
N ASP A 252 24.19 -27.74 -12.68
CA ASP A 252 24.93 -27.55 -13.93
C ASP A 252 24.61 -26.20 -14.59
N ALA A 253 23.41 -25.66 -14.39
CA ALA A 253 22.98 -24.36 -14.88
C ALA A 253 23.89 -23.20 -14.43
N ILE A 254 24.61 -23.36 -13.31
CA ILE A 254 25.50 -22.33 -12.74
C ILE A 254 26.96 -22.75 -12.70
N LYS A 255 27.28 -23.93 -13.22
CA LYS A 255 28.63 -24.43 -13.28
C LYS A 255 29.52 -23.48 -14.09
N ASP A 256 30.69 -23.19 -13.54
CA ASP A 256 31.69 -22.27 -14.11
C ASP A 256 31.22 -20.81 -14.30
N LYS A 257 30.04 -20.42 -13.78
CA LYS A 257 29.59 -19.03 -13.79
C LYS A 257 30.26 -18.24 -12.66
N ALA A 258 30.89 -17.13 -13.02
CA ALA A 258 31.53 -16.24 -12.07
C ALA A 258 30.54 -15.76 -10.99
N GLY A 259 30.93 -15.85 -9.72
CA GLY A 259 30.10 -15.48 -8.57
C GLY A 259 29.17 -16.60 -8.04
N TYR A 260 29.04 -17.72 -8.75
CA TYR A 260 28.13 -18.81 -8.35
C TYR A 260 28.82 -19.99 -7.65
N ALA A 261 30.14 -19.95 -7.47
CA ALA A 261 30.89 -21.06 -6.86
C ALA A 261 30.34 -21.48 -5.49
N GLY A 262 29.92 -20.53 -4.65
CA GLY A 262 29.30 -20.81 -3.35
C GLY A 262 27.95 -21.53 -3.48
N LEU A 263 27.06 -21.05 -4.36
CA LEU A 263 25.77 -21.71 -4.60
C LEU A 263 25.95 -23.11 -5.20
N PHE A 264 26.88 -23.27 -6.13
CA PHE A 264 27.21 -24.56 -6.72
C PHE A 264 27.70 -25.56 -5.65
N ASP A 265 28.56 -25.13 -4.73
CA ASP A 265 29.00 -25.96 -3.60
C ASP A 265 27.84 -26.36 -2.68
N LEU A 266 26.93 -25.44 -2.37
CA LEU A 266 25.73 -25.73 -1.57
C LEU A 266 24.84 -26.80 -2.24
N MET A 267 24.63 -26.70 -3.55
CA MET A 267 23.78 -27.63 -4.29
C MET A 267 24.43 -29.00 -4.56
N THR A 268 25.76 -29.12 -4.52
CA THR A 268 26.48 -30.35 -4.90
C THR A 268 27.18 -31.06 -3.74
N ASN A 269 27.79 -30.31 -2.81
CA ASN A 269 28.71 -30.87 -1.80
C ASN A 269 28.15 -30.84 -0.38
N LYS A 270 26.93 -30.32 -0.18
CA LYS A 270 26.34 -30.12 1.15
C LYS A 270 25.08 -30.95 1.43
N GLY A 271 24.79 -31.94 0.59
CA GLY A 271 23.68 -32.88 0.79
C GLY A 271 22.29 -32.25 0.65
N ILE A 272 22.20 -31.05 0.07
CA ILE A 272 20.94 -30.44 -0.35
C ILE A 272 20.59 -31.10 -1.69
N GLY A 273 19.34 -31.55 -1.86
CA GLY A 273 18.94 -32.31 -3.06
C GLY A 273 17.74 -31.72 -3.81
N ASN A 274 17.24 -30.56 -3.36
CA ASN A 274 16.12 -29.88 -4.01
C ASN A 274 16.05 -28.41 -3.56
N TRP A 275 15.31 -27.61 -4.34
CA TRP A 275 15.17 -26.18 -4.10
C TRP A 275 14.46 -25.85 -2.79
N ASN A 276 13.55 -26.71 -2.32
CA ASN A 276 12.87 -26.46 -1.05
C ASN A 276 13.85 -26.55 0.13
N ALA A 277 14.69 -27.58 0.16
CA ALA A 277 15.72 -27.75 1.18
C ALA A 277 16.79 -26.66 1.09
N LEU A 278 17.14 -26.21 -0.12
CA LEU A 278 18.08 -25.10 -0.31
C LEU A 278 17.52 -23.78 0.25
N TYR A 279 16.25 -23.49 -0.04
CA TYR A 279 15.58 -22.27 0.40
C TYR A 279 15.47 -22.20 1.93
N GLU A 280 15.36 -23.34 2.60
CA GLU A 280 15.25 -23.44 4.06
C GLU A 280 16.62 -23.51 4.76
N ASP A 281 17.73 -23.54 4.00
CA ASP A 281 19.07 -23.64 4.54
C ASP A 281 19.69 -22.26 4.79
N GLY A 282 20.03 -21.95 6.03
CA GLY A 282 20.64 -20.66 6.39
C GLY A 282 21.98 -20.36 5.68
N ARG A 283 22.66 -21.36 5.11
CA ARG A 283 23.86 -21.14 4.29
C ARG A 283 23.52 -20.52 2.94
N PHE A 284 22.35 -20.84 2.39
CA PHE A 284 21.85 -20.20 1.18
C PHE A 284 21.52 -18.73 1.43
N GLU A 285 20.92 -18.41 2.58
CA GLU A 285 20.69 -17.03 3.00
C GLU A 285 22.00 -16.23 3.09
N ASN A 286 23.01 -16.79 3.76
CA ASN A 286 24.33 -16.16 3.87
C ASN A 286 24.98 -15.94 2.50
N TRP A 287 24.92 -16.95 1.61
CA TRP A 287 25.44 -16.80 0.25
C TRP A 287 24.71 -15.70 -0.53
N LEU A 288 23.38 -15.61 -0.43
CA LEU A 288 22.61 -14.54 -1.06
C LEU A 288 23.02 -13.16 -0.55
N VAL A 289 23.22 -12.99 0.76
CA VAL A 289 23.69 -11.74 1.36
C VAL A 289 25.07 -11.38 0.82
N GLU A 290 26.02 -12.32 0.81
CA GLU A 290 27.38 -12.10 0.32
C GLU A 290 27.39 -11.77 -1.17
N PHE A 291 26.59 -12.48 -1.98
CA PHE A 291 26.45 -12.23 -3.41
C PHE A 291 25.93 -10.81 -3.65
N MET A 292 24.87 -10.40 -2.95
CA MET A 292 24.27 -9.06 -3.07
C MET A 292 25.24 -7.96 -2.60
N ALA A 293 25.95 -8.19 -1.49
CA ALA A 293 26.97 -7.28 -0.98
C ALA A 293 28.13 -7.10 -1.97
N GLY A 294 28.57 -8.18 -2.63
CA GLY A 294 29.56 -8.14 -3.70
C GLY A 294 29.13 -7.31 -4.92
N GLN A 295 27.82 -7.16 -5.13
CA GLN A 295 27.24 -6.28 -6.15
C GLN A 295 26.99 -4.84 -5.62
N GLY A 296 27.49 -4.51 -4.43
CA GLY A 296 27.35 -3.20 -3.80
C GLY A 296 25.91 -2.88 -3.37
N VAL A 297 25.12 -3.91 -3.03
CA VAL A 297 23.73 -3.77 -2.57
C VAL A 297 23.60 -4.36 -1.17
N THR A 298 23.00 -3.59 -0.28
CA THR A 298 22.59 -4.04 1.05
C THR A 298 21.07 -4.08 1.10
N ILE A 299 20.50 -5.25 1.40
CA ILE A 299 19.06 -5.45 1.54
C ILE A 299 18.77 -6.38 2.72
N ASP A 300 17.65 -6.13 3.37
CA ASP A 300 17.06 -7.04 4.36
C ASP A 300 16.68 -8.38 3.71
N LEU A 301 17.01 -9.49 4.38
CA LEU A 301 16.82 -10.83 3.81
C LEU A 301 15.36 -11.19 3.61
N ASP A 302 14.49 -10.86 4.57
CA ASP A 302 13.05 -11.13 4.46
C ASP A 302 12.48 -10.42 3.22
N LEU A 303 12.91 -9.19 3.01
CA LEU A 303 12.52 -8.39 1.87
C LEU A 303 13.03 -8.96 0.53
N LEU A 304 14.28 -9.45 0.48
CA LEU A 304 14.81 -10.12 -0.69
C LEU A 304 13.98 -11.37 -1.02
N PHE A 305 13.61 -12.16 -0.01
CA PHE A 305 12.78 -13.35 -0.17
C PHE A 305 11.37 -13.02 -0.64
N ASP A 306 10.73 -11.99 -0.10
CA ASP A 306 9.42 -11.54 -0.60
C ASP A 306 9.49 -11.14 -2.08
N MET A 307 10.58 -10.47 -2.49
CA MET A 307 10.77 -10.00 -3.87
C MET A 307 10.99 -11.13 -4.88
N ILE A 308 11.59 -12.25 -4.46
CA ILE A 308 11.77 -13.43 -5.31
C ILE A 308 10.65 -14.46 -5.15
N GLY A 309 9.72 -14.24 -4.21
CA GLY A 309 8.52 -15.06 -4.00
C GLY A 309 7.74 -15.39 -5.29
N PRO A 310 7.51 -14.43 -6.21
CA PRO A 310 6.83 -14.71 -7.49
C PRO A 310 7.53 -15.73 -8.39
N LEU A 311 8.84 -15.94 -8.22
CA LEU A 311 9.58 -16.98 -8.95
C LEU A 311 9.18 -18.40 -8.50
N LYS A 312 8.52 -18.53 -7.35
CA LYS A 312 8.08 -19.79 -6.75
C LYS A 312 9.22 -20.82 -6.68
N ILE A 313 10.40 -20.39 -6.23
CA ILE A 313 11.64 -21.19 -6.20
C ILE A 313 11.43 -22.55 -5.53
N LYS A 314 10.68 -22.59 -4.42
CA LYS A 314 10.33 -23.84 -3.72
C LYS A 314 9.59 -24.86 -4.61
N ALA A 315 8.86 -24.40 -5.62
CA ALA A 315 8.11 -25.23 -6.57
C ALA A 315 8.97 -25.73 -7.74
N TRP A 316 10.23 -25.31 -7.85
CA TRP A 316 11.15 -25.83 -8.87
C TRP A 316 11.55 -27.28 -8.61
N GLY A 317 11.26 -27.80 -7.40
CA GLY A 317 11.37 -29.22 -7.09
C GLY A 317 12.80 -29.69 -6.86
N GLY A 318 13.00 -30.99 -7.08
CA GLY A 318 14.33 -31.60 -7.10
C GLY A 318 15.08 -31.25 -8.37
N TRP A 319 16.41 -31.30 -8.28
CA TRP A 319 17.28 -31.35 -9.44
C TRP A 319 17.77 -32.76 -9.70
#